data_AF-A0A7Y6UD63-F1
#
_entry.id   AF-A0A7Y6UD63-F1
#
_cell.length_a   1.000
_cell.length_b   1.000
_cell.length_c   1.000
_cell.angle_alpha   90.00
_cell.angle_beta   90.00
_cell.angle_gamma   90.00
#
_symmetry.space_group_name_H-M   'P 1'
#
loop_
_entity.id
_entity.type
_entity.pdbx_description
1 polymer ?
#
loop_
_entity_poly.entity_id
_entity_poly.type
_entity_poly.pdbx_seq_one_letter_code
_entity_poly.pdbx_strand_id
1 'polypeptide(L)'
;MLTGKQRRHLRALAHDLKPIVQVGKGGIDEGLIKAVDQALADHELIKVKVGENADLDRHEAADQLAAETHAEVAQVLGFTVLLYRPDPEDPKIELPKAKKGEPVEQDDEDED
;
A
#
# COMPACT_ATOMS: atom_id res chain seq x y z
N MET A 1 -7.48 -2.26 9.36
CA MET A 1 -6.13 -2.25 9.94
C MET A 1 -5.57 -3.67 9.83
N LEU A 2 -4.59 -3.85 8.94
CA LEU A 2 -3.91 -5.11 8.67
C LEU A 2 -3.10 -5.58 9.89
N THR A 3 -3.15 -6.87 10.20
CA THR A 3 -2.26 -7.47 11.20
C THR A 3 -0.85 -7.69 10.63
N GLY A 4 0.18 -7.82 11.49
CA GLY A 4 1.54 -8.12 11.05
C GLY A 4 1.63 -9.37 10.16
N LYS A 5 0.85 -10.40 10.47
CA LYS A 5 0.75 -11.62 9.63
C LYS A 5 0.15 -11.34 8.25
N GLN A 6 -0.86 -10.48 8.16
CA GLN A 6 -1.46 -10.07 6.89
C GLN A 6 -0.49 -9.20 6.09
N ARG A 7 0.19 -8.23 6.73
CA ARG A 7 1.25 -7.45 6.09
C ARG A 7 2.34 -8.35 5.53
N ARG A 8 2.88 -9.30 6.32
CA ARG A 8 3.88 -10.26 5.85
C ARG A 8 3.40 -11.07 4.64
N HIS A 9 2.14 -11.49 4.64
CA HIS A 9 1.55 -12.20 3.50
C HIS A 9 1.49 -11.32 2.24
N LEU A 10 1.00 -10.09 2.37
CA LEU A 10 0.94 -9.12 1.28
C LEU A 10 2.32 -8.76 0.75
N ARG A 11 3.32 -8.57 1.62
CA ARG A 11 4.72 -8.34 1.24
C ARG A 11 5.29 -9.50 0.43
N ALA A 12 4.96 -10.73 0.79
CA ALA A 12 5.40 -11.91 0.06
C ALA A 12 4.77 -11.96 -1.35
N LEU A 13 3.46 -11.70 -1.47
CA LEU A 13 2.78 -11.60 -2.76
C LEU A 13 3.35 -10.46 -3.62
N ALA A 14 3.72 -9.36 -2.97
CA ALA A 14 4.24 -8.18 -3.64
C ALA A 14 5.67 -8.33 -4.14
N HIS A 15 6.45 -9.31 -3.71
CA HIS A 15 7.90 -9.38 -3.96
C HIS A 15 8.24 -9.19 -5.44
N ASP A 16 7.59 -9.94 -6.31
CA ASP A 16 7.82 -9.93 -7.76
C ASP A 16 7.04 -8.85 -8.53
N LEU A 17 6.16 -8.09 -7.84
CA LEU A 17 5.41 -7.01 -8.47
C LEU A 17 6.34 -5.85 -8.81
N LYS A 18 6.08 -5.22 -9.95
CA LYS A 18 6.72 -3.94 -10.32
C LYS A 18 5.79 -2.79 -9.90
N PRO A 19 6.34 -1.62 -9.54
CA PRO A 19 5.51 -0.43 -9.39
C PRO A 19 4.78 -0.12 -10.70
N ILE A 20 3.47 0.11 -10.59
CA ILE A 20 2.60 0.42 -11.74
C ILE A 20 2.11 1.87 -11.73
N VAL A 21 2.29 2.56 -10.60
CA VAL A 21 2.01 3.99 -10.43
C VAL A 21 3.24 4.67 -9.83
N GLN A 22 3.46 5.95 -10.16
CA GLN A 22 4.57 6.74 -9.60
C GLN A 22 4.10 8.14 -9.18
N VAL A 23 4.44 8.55 -7.95
CA VAL A 23 4.35 9.93 -7.47
C VAL A 23 5.55 10.71 -8.00
N GLY A 24 5.31 11.82 -8.70
CA GLY A 24 6.36 12.69 -9.23
C GLY A 24 6.46 14.02 -8.46
N LYS A 25 7.18 14.97 -9.05
CA LYS A 25 7.31 16.35 -8.52
C LYS A 25 5.97 17.08 -8.35
N GLY A 26 4.92 16.68 -9.05
CA GLY A 26 3.57 17.25 -8.85
C GLY A 26 2.88 16.80 -7.56
N GLY A 27 3.48 15.89 -6.79
CA GLY A 27 2.87 15.31 -5.60
C GLY A 27 1.68 14.42 -5.93
N ILE A 28 0.70 14.39 -5.04
CA ILE A 28 -0.55 13.64 -5.17
C ILE A 28 -1.66 14.59 -5.63
N ASP A 29 -2.12 14.39 -6.87
CA ASP A 29 -3.24 15.12 -7.46
C ASP A 29 -4.43 14.18 -7.76
N GLU A 30 -5.55 14.74 -8.19
CA GLU A 30 -6.76 13.95 -8.51
C GLU A 30 -6.52 12.90 -9.61
N GLY A 31 -5.63 13.18 -10.56
CA GLY A 31 -5.31 12.25 -11.64
C GLY A 31 -4.56 11.04 -11.11
N LEU A 32 -3.59 11.27 -10.23
CA LEU A 32 -2.86 10.23 -9.55
C LEU A 32 -3.75 9.41 -8.62
N ILE A 33 -4.61 10.06 -7.83
CA ILE A 33 -5.57 9.38 -6.96
C ILE A 33 -6.46 8.44 -7.77
N LYS A 34 -7.03 8.90 -8.89
CA LYS A 34 -7.82 8.05 -9.79
C LYS A 34 -7.03 6.88 -10.38
N ALA A 35 -5.77 7.11 -10.73
CA ALA A 35 -4.91 6.05 -11.25
C ALA A 35 -4.61 4.97 -10.19
N VAL A 36 -4.32 5.38 -8.95
CA VAL A 36 -4.11 4.48 -7.81
C VAL A 36 -5.39 3.73 -7.48
N ASP A 37 -6.54 4.43 -7.46
CA ASP A 37 -7.85 3.86 -7.21
C ASP A 37 -8.22 2.77 -8.22
N GLN A 38 -8.05 3.05 -9.51
CA GLN A 38 -8.30 2.08 -10.58
C GLN A 38 -7.33 0.88 -10.47
N ALA A 39 -6.05 1.15 -10.23
CA ALA A 39 -5.06 0.09 -10.09
C ALA A 39 -5.36 -0.83 -8.89
N LEU A 40 -5.84 -0.27 -7.77
CA LEU A 40 -6.31 -1.05 -6.62
C LEU A 40 -7.56 -1.87 -6.94
N ALA A 41 -8.51 -1.33 -7.71
CA ALA A 41 -9.69 -2.10 -8.12
C ALA A 41 -9.32 -3.31 -9.01
N ASP A 42 -8.36 -3.14 -9.91
CA ASP A 42 -7.97 -4.20 -10.85
C ASP A 42 -7.11 -5.29 -10.18
N HIS A 43 -6.23 -4.91 -9.25
CA HIS A 43 -5.16 -5.76 -8.73
C HIS A 43 -5.22 -6.05 -7.23
N GLU A 44 -6.02 -5.29 -6.47
CA GLU A 44 -6.11 -5.27 -5.00
C GLU A 44 -4.83 -4.91 -4.25
N LEU A 45 -3.66 -5.29 -4.76
CA LEU A 45 -2.34 -5.07 -4.19
C LEU A 45 -1.43 -4.43 -5.24
N ILE A 46 -0.95 -3.22 -4.95
CA ILE A 46 -0.15 -2.46 -5.91
C ILE A 46 1.10 -1.86 -5.26
N LYS A 47 2.16 -1.76 -6.05
CA LYS A 47 3.34 -0.96 -5.70
C LYS A 47 3.22 0.42 -6.34
N VAL A 48 3.38 1.47 -5.51
CA VAL A 48 3.48 2.86 -5.93
C VAL A 48 4.89 3.34 -5.68
N LYS A 49 5.58 3.81 -6.71
CA LYS A 49 6.92 4.39 -6.56
C LYS A 49 6.80 5.87 -6.18
N VAL A 50 7.55 6.32 -5.18
CA VAL A 50 7.68 7.74 -4.84
C VAL A 50 8.97 8.24 -5.48
N GLY A 51 8.89 9.22 -6.36
CA GLY A 51 10.08 9.80 -6.99
C GLY A 51 10.98 10.47 -5.95
N GLU A 52 12.29 10.40 -6.14
CA GLU A 52 13.27 11.11 -5.27
C GLU A 52 13.10 12.63 -5.30
N ASN A 53 12.43 13.14 -6.34
CA ASN A 53 12.09 14.52 -6.54
C ASN A 53 10.61 14.83 -6.26
N ALA A 54 9.88 13.90 -5.64
CA ALA A 54 8.53 14.16 -5.18
C ALA A 54 8.56 15.23 -4.08
N ASP A 55 7.52 16.06 -4.05
CA ASP A 55 7.39 17.13 -3.05
C ASP A 55 6.96 16.59 -1.66
N LEU A 56 6.70 15.27 -1.56
CA LEU A 56 6.27 14.57 -0.35
C LEU A 56 7.23 13.43 -0.05
N ASP A 57 7.43 13.13 1.23
CA ASP A 57 8.16 11.92 1.60
C ASP A 57 7.33 10.65 1.37
N ARG A 58 8.00 9.49 1.43
CA ARG A 58 7.40 8.18 1.15
C ARG A 58 6.29 7.78 2.13
N HIS A 59 6.37 8.18 3.39
CA HIS A 59 5.38 7.88 4.42
C HIS A 59 4.19 8.83 4.29
N GLU A 60 4.44 10.12 4.08
CA GLU A 60 3.38 11.10 3.75
C GLU A 60 2.59 10.66 2.51
N ALA A 61 3.29 10.26 1.45
CA ALA A 61 2.64 9.77 0.24
C ALA A 61 1.84 8.48 0.49
N ALA A 62 2.35 7.57 1.34
CA ALA A 62 1.65 6.36 1.69
C ALA A 62 0.34 6.63 2.43
N ASP A 63 0.40 7.47 3.47
CA ASP A 63 -0.75 7.81 4.30
C ASP A 63 -1.81 8.57 3.50
N GLN A 64 -1.39 9.54 2.68
CA GLN A 64 -2.31 10.30 1.84
C GLN A 64 -2.98 9.42 0.78
N LEU A 65 -2.21 8.59 0.05
CA LEU A 65 -2.81 7.69 -0.94
C LEU A 65 -3.75 6.68 -0.30
N ALA A 66 -3.38 6.12 0.86
CA ALA A 66 -4.22 5.18 1.60
C ALA A 66 -5.54 5.83 2.04
N ALA A 67 -5.48 7.06 2.55
CA ALA A 67 -6.66 7.81 2.98
C ALA A 67 -7.60 8.13 1.81
N GLU A 68 -7.06 8.69 0.72
CA GLU A 68 -7.84 9.11 -0.47
C GLU A 68 -8.44 7.93 -1.23
N THR A 69 -7.82 6.75 -1.17
CA THR A 69 -8.28 5.55 -1.88
C THR A 69 -8.91 4.50 -0.97
N HIS A 70 -9.11 4.79 0.31
CA HIS A 70 -9.62 3.80 1.29
C HIS A 70 -8.84 2.47 1.28
N ALA A 71 -7.54 2.57 1.07
CA ALA A 71 -6.62 1.44 1.06
C ALA A 71 -5.88 1.34 2.40
N GLU A 72 -5.17 0.24 2.58
CA GLU A 72 -4.28 0.03 3.72
C GLU A 72 -2.83 -0.02 3.25
N VAL A 73 -1.94 0.62 4.01
CA VAL A 73 -0.48 0.53 3.80
C VAL A 73 0.00 -0.81 4.36
N ALA A 74 0.43 -1.70 3.47
CA ALA A 74 1.00 -3.00 3.85
C ALA A 74 2.50 -2.89 4.18
N GLN A 75 3.21 -1.99 3.48
CA GLN A 75 4.63 -1.71 3.69
C GLN A 75 5.03 -0.40 3.00
N VAL A 76 6.03 0.29 3.56
CA VAL A 76 6.86 1.27 2.84
C VAL A 76 8.27 0.68 2.74
N LEU A 77 8.84 0.58 1.54
CA LEU A 77 10.16 -0.03 1.30
C LEU A 77 10.98 0.87 0.37
N GLY A 78 12.00 1.53 0.92
CA GLY A 78 12.76 2.54 0.18
C GLY A 78 11.82 3.57 -0.45
N PHE A 79 11.90 3.77 -1.76
CA PHE A 79 11.01 4.67 -2.51
C PHE A 79 9.73 3.99 -3.04
N THR A 80 9.28 2.90 -2.45
CA THR A 80 8.08 2.17 -2.90
C THR A 80 7.11 1.96 -1.76
N VAL A 81 5.85 2.32 -1.99
CA VAL A 81 4.72 2.07 -1.09
C VAL A 81 3.93 0.89 -1.60
N LEU A 82 3.59 -0.03 -0.71
CA LEU A 82 2.71 -1.17 -0.98
C LEU A 82 1.32 -0.89 -0.41
N LEU A 83 0.34 -0.71 -1.29
CA LEU A 83 -1.05 -0.44 -0.93
C LEU A 83 -1.92 -1.66 -1.22
N TYR A 84 -2.87 -1.91 -0.32
CA TYR A 84 -3.82 -3.01 -0.43
C TYR A 84 -5.25 -2.54 -0.21
N ARG A 85 -6.16 -2.95 -1.08
CA ARG A 85 -7.60 -2.78 -0.92
C ARG A 85 -8.32 -3.99 -1.54
N PRO A 86 -9.05 -4.80 -0.74
CA PRO A 86 -9.80 -5.91 -1.29
C PRO A 86 -10.94 -5.41 -2.19
N ASP A 87 -11.28 -6.19 -3.21
CA ASP A 87 -12.52 -6.00 -3.94
C ASP A 87 -13.71 -6.28 -3.00
N PRO A 88 -14.72 -5.40 -2.95
CA PRO A 88 -15.85 -5.55 -2.04
C PRO A 88 -16.79 -6.71 -2.41
N GLU A 89 -16.81 -7.14 -3.67
CA GLU A 89 -17.72 -8.16 -4.18
C GLU A 89 -17.01 -9.50 -4.39
N ASP A 90 -15.79 -9.50 -4.93
CA ASP A 90 -15.01 -10.69 -5.28
C ASP A 90 -13.52 -10.55 -4.91
N PRO A 91 -13.17 -10.65 -3.60
CA PRO A 91 -11.79 -10.48 -3.15
C PRO A 91 -10.90 -11.62 -3.67
N LYS A 92 -9.83 -11.28 -4.41
CA LYS A 92 -8.94 -12.25 -5.06
C LYS A 92 -7.78 -12.68 -4.16
N ILE A 93 -7.35 -11.81 -3.25
CA ILE A 93 -6.29 -12.07 -2.28
C ILE A 93 -6.90 -12.55 -0.95
N GLU A 94 -6.72 -13.84 -0.66
CA GLU A 94 -7.13 -14.41 0.62
C GLU A 94 -6.13 -14.07 1.73
N LEU A 95 -6.51 -13.14 2.62
CA LEU A 95 -5.70 -12.81 3.78
C LEU A 95 -5.69 -13.95 4.82
N PRO A 96 -4.55 -14.25 5.44
CA PRO A 96 -4.50 -15.22 6.54
C PRO A 96 -5.37 -14.75 7.70
N LYS A 97 -6.19 -15.66 8.24
CA LYS A 97 -7.00 -15.38 9.43
C LYS A 97 -6.08 -15.00 10.60
N ALA A 98 -6.34 -13.84 11.20
CA ALA A 98 -5.79 -13.47 12.49
C ALA A 98 -6.29 -14.49 13.52
N LYS A 99 -5.40 -15.07 14.33
CA LYS A 99 -5.88 -15.87 15.46
C LYS A 99 -6.54 -14.93 16.47
N LYS A 100 -7.62 -15.39 17.10
CA LYS A 100 -8.33 -14.62 18.13
C LYS A 100 -7.33 -14.27 19.25
N GLY A 101 -6.94 -13.00 19.35
CA GLY A 101 -5.96 -12.51 20.33
C GLY A 101 -4.59 -12.09 19.79
N GLU A 102 -4.36 -12.10 18.48
CA GLU A 102 -3.15 -11.50 17.89
C GLU A 102 -3.21 -9.97 18.08
N PRO A 103 -2.29 -9.34 18.83
CA PRO A 103 -2.21 -7.89 18.86
C PRO A 103 -1.92 -7.40 17.44
N VAL A 104 -2.52 -6.27 17.05
CA VAL A 104 -2.08 -5.56 15.85
C VAL A 104 -0.69 -5.06 16.18
N GLU A 105 0.34 -5.80 15.77
CA GLU A 105 1.72 -5.34 15.85
C GLU A 105 1.82 -4.08 14.98
N GLN A 106 1.91 -2.93 15.65
CA GLN A 106 2.50 -1.75 15.04
C GLN A 106 3.96 -2.17 14.81
N ASP A 107 4.28 -2.44 13.54
CA ASP A 107 5.66 -2.58 13.12
C ASP A 107 6.25 -1.16 13.21
N ASP A 108 6.57 -0.71 14.42
CA ASP A 108 7.47 0.42 14.68
C ASP A 108 8.89 -0.05 14.34
N GLU A 109 9.15 -0.35 13.07
CA GLU A 109 10.50 -0.63 12.58
C GLU A 109 10.64 -0.06 11.17
N ASP A 110 11.05 1.22 11.13
CA ASP A 110 12.03 1.73 10.17
C ASP A 110 12.77 2.89 10.86
N GLU A 111 13.52 2.54 11.91
CA GLU A 111 14.67 3.32 12.38
C GLU A 111 15.90 2.71 11.70
N ASP A 112 16.28 3.26 10.54
CA ASP A 112 17.65 3.29 9.98
C ASP A 112 17.73 4.37 8.88
#